data_AF-A0A9X8YRI5-F1
#
_entry.id   AF-A0A9X8YRI5-F1
#
_cell.length_a   1.000
_cell.length_b   1.000
_cell.length_c   1.000
_cell.angle_alpha   90.00
_cell.angle_beta   90.00
_cell.angle_gamma   90.00
#
_symmetry.space_group_name_H-M   'P 1'
#
loop_
_entity.id
_entity.type
_entity.pdbx_description
1 polymer ?
#
loop_
_entity_poly.entity_id
_entity_poly.type
_entity_poly.pdbx_seq_one_letter_code
_entity_poly.pdbx_strand_id
1 'polypeptide(L)'
;MSEMTPREIVSELDSYIIGQNKAKRAVAIALRNRWRRMQLNEMLRHEVTPKNILMIGPTGVGKTEIARRLAKLANAPFIKVEATKFTEVGYVGKEVDSIIRDLTDAAIKMVRMQSIEKNRTRAEELAEERILDVLIPPAKNNWGQPEEHQEPSAARQAFRKKLREG
;
A
#
# COMPACT_ATOMS: atom_id res chain seq x y z
N MET A 1 -4.40 -1.72 11.09
CA MET A 1 -5.47 -2.58 10.51
C MET A 1 -6.76 -1.82 10.66
N SER A 2 -7.61 -1.71 9.65
CA SER A 2 -8.80 -0.85 9.72
C SER A 2 -9.71 -1.25 10.89
N GLU A 3 -10.15 -0.27 11.67
CA GLU A 3 -11.04 -0.46 12.83
C GLU A 3 -12.51 -0.64 12.44
N MET A 4 -12.77 -0.75 11.13
CA MET A 4 -14.10 -0.79 10.57
C MET A 4 -14.93 -1.94 11.13
N THR A 5 -16.20 -1.65 11.41
CA THR A 5 -17.19 -2.65 11.80
C THR A 5 -17.63 -3.48 10.59
N PRO A 6 -18.16 -4.70 10.80
CA PRO A 6 -18.69 -5.48 9.69
C PRO A 6 -19.76 -4.76 8.85
N ARG A 7 -20.56 -3.88 9.48
CA ARG A 7 -21.58 -3.09 8.77
C ARG A 7 -20.96 -2.02 7.88
N GLU A 8 -19.94 -1.33 8.36
CA GLU A 8 -19.18 -0.34 7.56
C GLU A 8 -18.47 -0.99 6.38
N ILE A 9 -17.86 -2.17 6.58
CA ILE A 9 -17.22 -2.92 5.49
C ILE A 9 -18.25 -3.29 4.42
N VAL A 10 -19.44 -3.77 4.82
CA VAL A 10 -20.51 -4.09 3.85
C VAL A 10 -20.97 -2.83 3.12
N SER A 11 -21.17 -1.72 3.82
CA SER A 11 -21.57 -0.44 3.24
C SER A 11 -20.57 0.06 2.19
N GLU A 12 -19.27 -0.04 2.47
CA GLU A 12 -18.25 0.34 1.51
C GLU A 12 -18.23 -0.60 0.29
N LEU A 13 -18.44 -1.89 0.50
CA LEU A 13 -18.56 -2.86 -0.60
C LEU A 13 -19.83 -2.65 -1.43
N ASP A 14 -20.90 -2.10 -0.85
CA ASP A 14 -22.14 -1.76 -1.55
C ASP A 14 -21.92 -0.67 -2.62
N SER A 15 -20.95 0.22 -2.43
CA SER A 15 -20.60 1.26 -3.42
C SER A 15 -19.98 0.72 -4.72
N TYR A 16 -19.48 -0.53 -4.72
CA TYR A 16 -18.79 -1.12 -5.89
C TYR A 16 -19.42 -2.40 -6.40
N ILE A 17 -20.07 -3.17 -5.53
CA ILE A 17 -20.68 -4.46 -5.88
C ILE A 17 -22.18 -4.36 -5.67
N ILE A 18 -22.97 -4.66 -6.68
CA ILE A 18 -24.44 -4.69 -6.56
C ILE A 18 -24.90 -6.07 -6.06
N GLY A 19 -25.74 -6.09 -5.02
CA GLY A 19 -26.26 -7.34 -4.44
C GLY A 19 -25.21 -8.17 -3.69
N GLN A 20 -25.28 -9.50 -3.79
CA GLN A 20 -24.33 -10.44 -3.15
C GLN A 20 -24.17 -10.28 -1.62
N ASN A 21 -25.25 -9.94 -0.92
CA ASN A 21 -25.24 -9.60 0.51
C ASN A 21 -24.62 -10.69 1.40
N LYS A 22 -24.86 -11.97 1.08
CA LYS A 22 -24.26 -13.10 1.82
C LYS A 22 -22.73 -13.12 1.71
N ALA A 23 -22.20 -12.91 0.51
CA ALA A 23 -20.75 -12.87 0.27
C ALA A 23 -20.10 -11.66 0.95
N LYS A 24 -20.71 -10.47 0.85
CA LYS A 24 -20.25 -9.25 1.53
C LYS A 24 -20.18 -9.43 3.05
N ARG A 25 -21.21 -10.00 3.66
CA ARG A 25 -21.23 -10.31 5.10
C ARG A 25 -20.14 -11.30 5.49
N ALA A 26 -19.94 -12.37 4.70
CA ALA A 26 -18.91 -13.36 4.97
C ALA A 26 -17.50 -12.75 4.96
N VAL A 27 -17.18 -11.92 3.95
CA VAL A 27 -15.87 -11.26 3.87
C VAL A 27 -15.68 -10.21 4.96
N ALA A 28 -16.73 -9.47 5.32
CA ALA A 28 -16.69 -8.48 6.40
C ALA A 28 -16.40 -9.13 7.77
N ILE A 29 -17.02 -10.29 8.05
CA ILE A 29 -16.74 -11.07 9.26
C ILE A 29 -15.30 -11.58 9.26
N ALA A 30 -14.82 -12.14 8.14
CA ALA A 30 -13.45 -12.63 8.06
C ALA A 30 -12.42 -11.52 8.27
N LEU A 31 -12.64 -10.33 7.70
CA LEU A 31 -11.78 -9.17 7.93
C LEU A 31 -11.84 -8.70 9.39
N ARG A 32 -13.05 -8.57 9.97
CA ARG A 32 -13.21 -8.17 11.38
C ARG A 32 -12.56 -9.16 12.35
N ASN A 33 -12.58 -10.45 12.04
CA ASN A 33 -11.94 -11.46 12.87
C ASN A 33 -10.40 -11.28 12.91
N ARG A 34 -9.78 -10.71 11.87
CA ARG A 34 -8.35 -10.35 11.93
C ARG A 34 -8.10 -9.25 12.96
N TRP A 35 -8.94 -8.21 12.99
CA TRP A 35 -8.86 -7.16 14.00
C TRP A 35 -9.10 -7.73 15.41
N ARG A 36 -10.14 -8.55 15.59
CA ARG A 36 -10.44 -9.19 16.88
C ARG A 36 -9.28 -10.04 17.39
N ARG A 37 -8.62 -10.80 16.49
CA ARG A 37 -7.45 -11.60 16.82
C ARG A 37 -6.30 -10.74 17.37
N MET A 38 -6.10 -9.53 16.86
CA MET A 38 -5.08 -8.62 17.38
C MET A 38 -5.37 -8.11 18.79
N GLN A 39 -6.63 -8.16 19.25
CA GLN A 39 -7.04 -7.78 20.60
C GLN A 39 -6.87 -8.91 21.63
N LEU A 40 -6.55 -10.12 21.19
CA LEU A 40 -6.30 -11.25 22.07
C LEU A 40 -4.87 -11.19 22.65
N ASN A 41 -4.68 -11.87 23.79
CA ASN A 41 -3.37 -12.13 24.37
C ASN A 41 -2.51 -13.01 23.43
N GLU A 42 -1.20 -13.02 23.63
CA GLU A 42 -0.26 -13.66 22.69
C GLU A 42 -0.52 -15.15 22.52
N MET A 43 -0.73 -15.90 23.63
CA MET A 43 -1.01 -17.33 23.57
C MET A 43 -2.24 -17.64 22.70
N LEU A 44 -3.37 -16.97 22.94
CA LEU A 44 -4.60 -17.19 22.16
C LEU A 44 -4.51 -16.64 20.74
N ARG A 45 -3.68 -15.61 20.50
CA ARG A 45 -3.51 -15.00 19.17
C ARG A 45 -2.92 -15.99 18.17
N HIS A 46 -1.96 -16.83 18.59
CA HIS A 46 -1.33 -17.84 17.73
C HIS A 46 -2.27 -19.00 17.40
N GLU A 47 -3.14 -19.39 18.35
CA GLU A 47 -4.14 -20.46 18.17
C GLU A 47 -5.26 -20.07 17.18
N VAL A 48 -5.53 -18.78 17.02
CA VAL A 48 -6.63 -18.30 16.18
C VAL A 48 -6.21 -18.19 14.71
N THR A 49 -6.60 -19.19 13.92
CA THR A 49 -6.35 -19.25 12.48
C THR A 49 -7.33 -18.37 11.67
N PRO A 50 -6.90 -17.81 10.52
CA PRO A 50 -7.79 -17.08 9.62
C PRO A 50 -8.96 -17.94 9.13
N LYS A 51 -10.15 -17.35 9.05
CA LYS A 51 -11.34 -18.02 8.49
C LYS A 51 -11.36 -17.83 6.97
N ASN A 52 -10.85 -18.84 6.26
CA ASN A 52 -10.85 -18.87 4.80
C ASN A 52 -12.28 -18.97 4.24
N ILE A 53 -12.49 -18.45 3.03
CA ILE A 53 -13.81 -18.34 2.41
C ILE A 53 -13.80 -19.06 1.06
N LEU A 54 -14.78 -19.94 0.85
CA LEU A 54 -15.10 -20.51 -0.45
C LEU A 54 -16.32 -19.80 -1.03
N MET A 55 -16.16 -19.14 -2.17
CA MET A 55 -17.27 -18.48 -2.88
C MET A 55 -17.79 -19.39 -4.01
N ILE A 56 -19.07 -19.77 -3.93
CA ILE A 56 -19.73 -20.62 -4.94
C ILE A 56 -20.73 -19.76 -5.73
N GLY A 57 -20.65 -19.83 -7.06
CA GLY A 57 -21.58 -19.13 -7.97
C GLY A 57 -21.05 -19.06 -9.40
N PRO A 58 -21.89 -18.64 -10.37
CA PRO A 58 -21.49 -18.57 -11.78
C PRO A 58 -20.44 -17.48 -12.05
N THR A 59 -19.83 -17.49 -13.23
CA THR A 59 -18.90 -16.44 -13.66
C THR A 59 -19.62 -15.09 -13.75
N GLY A 60 -18.88 -13.97 -13.68
CA GLY A 60 -19.45 -12.62 -13.83
C GLY A 60 -20.22 -12.04 -12.63
N VAL A 61 -20.58 -12.82 -11.62
CA VAL A 61 -21.38 -12.33 -10.46
C VAL A 61 -20.61 -11.48 -9.43
N GLY A 62 -19.35 -11.13 -9.70
CA GLY A 62 -18.56 -10.26 -8.83
C GLY A 62 -17.72 -10.94 -7.74
N LYS A 63 -17.55 -12.28 -7.75
CA LYS A 63 -16.72 -13.01 -6.76
C LYS A 63 -15.32 -12.41 -6.58
N THR A 64 -14.62 -12.23 -7.70
CA THR A 64 -13.27 -11.66 -7.72
C THR A 64 -13.26 -10.18 -7.32
N GLU A 65 -14.30 -9.43 -7.68
CA GLU A 65 -14.38 -7.99 -7.37
C GLU A 65 -14.61 -7.75 -5.88
N ILE A 66 -15.42 -8.59 -5.22
CA ILE A 66 -15.57 -8.56 -3.76
C ILE A 66 -14.21 -8.73 -3.07
N ALA A 67 -13.41 -9.73 -3.48
CA ALA A 67 -12.10 -9.97 -2.89
C ALA A 67 -11.11 -8.82 -3.17
N ARG A 68 -11.09 -8.31 -4.41
CA ARG A 68 -10.24 -7.18 -4.82
C ARG A 68 -10.57 -5.91 -4.02
N ARG A 69 -11.85 -5.58 -3.90
CA ARG A 69 -12.33 -4.39 -3.17
C ARG A 69 -12.08 -4.50 -1.68
N LEU A 70 -12.30 -5.69 -1.11
CA LEU A 70 -11.97 -5.96 0.30
C LEU A 70 -10.48 -5.72 0.59
N ALA A 71 -9.58 -6.20 -0.28
CA ALA A 71 -8.15 -6.00 -0.10
C ALA A 71 -7.76 -4.52 -0.20
N LYS A 72 -8.33 -3.79 -1.16
CA LYS A 72 -8.12 -2.33 -1.28
C LYS A 72 -8.61 -1.59 -0.04
N LEU A 73 -9.79 -1.93 0.47
CA LEU A 73 -10.36 -1.34 1.68
C LEU A 73 -9.51 -1.61 2.93
N ALA A 74 -9.00 -2.84 3.05
CA ALA A 74 -8.14 -3.22 4.16
C ALA A 74 -6.68 -2.71 4.02
N ASN A 75 -6.36 -2.02 2.92
CA ASN A 75 -5.01 -1.66 2.53
C ASN A 75 -4.04 -2.87 2.61
N ALA A 76 -4.47 -3.99 2.03
CA ALA A 76 -3.80 -5.28 2.09
C ALA A 76 -3.27 -5.70 0.71
N PRO A 77 -2.12 -6.41 0.65
CA PRO A 77 -1.61 -6.97 -0.59
C PRO A 77 -2.59 -8.01 -1.14
N PHE A 78 -2.73 -8.06 -2.47
CA PHE A 78 -3.71 -8.91 -3.15
C PHE A 78 -3.13 -9.56 -4.40
N ILE A 79 -3.48 -10.82 -4.62
CA ILE A 79 -3.13 -11.57 -5.82
C ILE A 79 -4.32 -12.42 -6.28
N LYS A 80 -4.51 -12.51 -7.61
CA LYS A 80 -5.42 -13.47 -8.25
C LYS A 80 -4.57 -14.55 -8.90
N VAL A 81 -4.82 -15.80 -8.57
CA VAL A 81 -4.17 -16.96 -9.21
C VAL A 81 -5.24 -17.96 -9.64
N GLU A 82 -5.01 -18.61 -10.78
CA GLU A 82 -5.88 -19.67 -11.30
C GLU A 82 -5.30 -21.02 -10.90
N ALA A 83 -6.13 -21.89 -10.31
CA ALA A 83 -5.68 -23.16 -9.74
C ALA A 83 -5.16 -24.14 -10.82
N THR A 84 -5.75 -24.10 -12.02
CA THR A 84 -5.38 -24.95 -13.16
C THR A 84 -3.93 -24.73 -13.64
N LYS A 85 -3.35 -23.56 -13.33
CA LYS A 85 -1.96 -23.22 -13.62
C LYS A 85 -0.94 -24.16 -12.93
N PHE A 86 -1.36 -24.84 -11.86
CA PHE A 86 -0.50 -25.76 -11.09
C PHE A 86 -0.76 -27.23 -11.44
N THR A 87 -1.75 -27.51 -12.28
CA THR A 87 -2.10 -28.87 -12.72
C THR A 87 -1.69 -29.17 -14.16
N GLU A 88 -1.31 -28.15 -14.94
CA GLU A 88 -0.85 -28.34 -16.32
C GLU A 88 0.49 -29.09 -16.36
N VAL A 89 0.45 -30.26 -17.01
CA VAL A 89 1.55 -31.22 -17.13
C VAL A 89 2.59 -30.67 -18.11
N GLY A 90 3.76 -30.25 -17.61
CA GLY A 90 4.83 -29.73 -18.46
C GLY A 90 6.10 -29.32 -17.72
N TYR A 91 6.97 -30.31 -17.51
CA TYR A 91 8.42 -30.38 -17.22
C TYR A 91 9.18 -29.30 -16.39
N VAL A 92 8.72 -28.07 -16.21
CA VAL A 92 9.20 -27.11 -15.18
C VAL A 92 8.03 -26.16 -14.85
N GLY A 93 7.03 -26.66 -14.11
CA GLY A 93 5.86 -25.87 -13.74
C GLY A 93 6.19 -24.75 -12.76
N LYS A 94 5.33 -23.71 -12.67
CA LYS A 94 5.43 -22.73 -11.58
C LYS A 94 5.04 -23.41 -10.27
N GLU A 95 5.94 -23.36 -9.28
CA GLU A 95 5.70 -23.92 -7.94
C GLU A 95 4.57 -23.17 -7.21
N VAL A 96 3.84 -23.86 -6.33
CA VAL A 96 2.78 -23.25 -5.48
C VAL A 96 3.34 -22.10 -4.63
N ASP A 97 4.62 -22.20 -4.24
CA ASP A 97 5.34 -21.15 -3.52
C ASP A 97 5.42 -19.83 -4.29
N SER A 98 5.25 -19.86 -5.62
CA SER A 98 5.15 -18.64 -6.43
C SER A 98 3.99 -17.75 -5.99
N ILE A 99 2.90 -18.30 -5.44
CA ILE A 99 1.76 -17.51 -4.95
C ILE A 99 2.20 -16.57 -3.82
N ILE A 100 3.04 -17.06 -2.91
CA ILE A 100 3.54 -16.29 -1.77
C ILE A 100 4.63 -15.31 -2.21
N ARG A 101 5.49 -15.71 -3.16
CA ARG A 101 6.48 -14.79 -3.76
C ARG A 101 5.81 -13.60 -4.43
N ASP A 102 4.85 -13.86 -5.32
CA ASP A 102 4.11 -12.83 -6.06
C ASP A 102 3.29 -11.92 -5.09
N LEU A 103 2.71 -12.49 -4.02
CA LEU A 103 2.01 -11.71 -3.00
C LEU A 103 2.95 -10.80 -2.21
N THR A 104 4.16 -11.27 -1.94
CA THR A 104 5.21 -10.52 -1.24
C THR A 104 5.70 -9.35 -2.09
N ASP A 105 5.92 -9.59 -3.38
CA ASP A 105 6.29 -8.53 -4.33
C ASP A 105 5.21 -7.44 -4.43
N ALA A 106 3.93 -7.85 -4.45
CA ALA A 106 2.81 -6.92 -4.39
C ALA A 106 2.81 -6.09 -3.09
N ALA A 107 3.14 -6.70 -1.95
CA ALA A 107 3.25 -6.01 -0.66
C ALA A 107 4.41 -5.00 -0.65
N ILE A 108 5.59 -5.38 -1.15
CA ILE A 108 6.76 -4.49 -1.27
C ILE A 108 6.40 -3.28 -2.13
N LYS A 109 5.78 -3.51 -3.29
CA LYS A 109 5.33 -2.42 -4.18
C LYS A 109 4.34 -1.50 -3.46
N MET A 110 3.38 -2.06 -2.73
CA MET A 110 2.38 -1.29 -1.99
C MET A 110 3.03 -0.39 -0.93
N VAL A 111 3.92 -0.94 -0.08
CA VAL A 111 4.62 -0.18 0.96
C VAL A 111 5.56 0.87 0.36
N ARG A 112 6.24 0.54 -0.74
CA ARG A 112 7.11 1.48 -1.46
C ARG A 112 6.33 2.69 -1.95
N MET A 113 5.19 2.47 -2.61
CA MET A 113 4.35 3.58 -3.09
C MET A 113 3.82 4.44 -1.94
N GLN A 114 3.36 3.82 -0.85
CA GLN A 114 2.94 4.56 0.35
C GLN A 114 4.07 5.40 0.97
N SER A 115 5.28 4.85 0.99
CA SER A 115 6.45 5.53 1.54
C SER A 115 6.89 6.69 0.64
N ILE A 116 6.80 6.53 -0.68
CA ILE A 116 7.07 7.60 -1.65
C ILE A 116 6.10 8.75 -1.43
N GLU A 117 4.79 8.49 -1.40
CA GLU A 117 3.79 9.54 -1.18
C GLU A 117 3.96 10.22 0.19
N LYS A 118 4.19 9.44 1.25
CA LYS A 118 4.42 9.98 2.60
C LYS A 118 5.63 10.91 2.67
N ASN A 119 6.68 10.60 1.92
CA ASN A 119 7.95 11.34 1.96
C ASN A 119 8.09 12.35 0.81
N ARG A 120 7.06 12.48 -0.05
CA ARG A 120 7.12 13.26 -1.29
C ARG A 120 7.50 14.72 -1.04
N THR A 121 6.80 15.39 -0.13
CA THR A 121 7.07 16.80 0.20
C THR A 121 8.51 17.03 0.65
N ARG A 122 9.01 16.17 1.56
CA ARG A 122 10.38 16.27 2.04
C ARG A 122 11.41 15.97 0.94
N ALA A 123 11.12 15.01 0.07
CA ALA A 123 11.98 14.69 -1.05
C ALA A 123 12.03 15.84 -2.06
N GLU A 124 10.89 16.48 -2.34
CA GLU A 124 10.79 17.66 -3.20
C GLU A 124 11.58 18.84 -2.61
N GLU A 125 11.43 19.14 -1.32
CA GLU A 125 12.20 20.20 -0.64
C GLU A 125 13.71 19.96 -0.71
N LEU A 126 14.18 18.73 -0.44
CA LEU A 126 15.60 18.40 -0.51
C LEU A 126 16.13 18.43 -1.95
N ALA A 127 15.31 18.06 -2.93
CA ALA A 127 15.66 18.15 -4.33
C ALA A 127 15.79 19.63 -4.77
N GLU A 128 14.85 20.50 -4.35
CA GLU A 128 14.93 21.95 -4.56
C GLU A 128 16.21 22.53 -3.97
N GLU A 129 16.52 22.23 -2.70
CA GLU A 129 17.72 22.76 -2.03
C GLU A 129 19.00 22.32 -2.76
N ARG A 130 19.08 21.06 -3.19
CA ARG A 130 20.23 20.55 -3.93
C ARG A 130 20.40 21.24 -5.29
N ILE A 131 19.30 21.61 -5.96
CA ILE A 131 19.36 22.39 -7.20
C ILE A 131 19.84 23.82 -6.89
N LEU A 132 19.34 24.43 -5.82
CA LEU A 132 19.73 25.78 -5.42
C LEU A 132 21.21 25.87 -5.03
N ASP A 133 21.78 24.84 -4.41
CA ASP A 133 23.22 24.79 -4.10
C ASP A 133 24.11 24.84 -5.35
N VAL A 134 23.62 24.30 -6.48
CA VAL A 134 24.33 24.36 -7.76
C VAL A 134 24.14 25.72 -8.43
N LEU A 135 22.93 26.28 -8.37
CA LEU A 135 22.60 27.56 -9.00
C LEU A 135 23.19 28.77 -8.26
N ILE A 136 23.24 28.70 -6.93
CA ILE A 136 23.72 29.76 -6.04
C ILE A 136 24.66 29.11 -5.02
N PRO A 137 25.92 28.83 -5.42
CA PRO A 137 26.89 28.22 -4.54
C PRO A 137 27.05 29.04 -3.26
N PRO A 138 27.12 28.40 -2.08
CA PRO A 138 27.38 29.10 -0.83
C PRO A 138 28.72 29.85 -0.92
N ALA A 139 28.79 31.00 -0.26
CA ALA A 139 30.04 31.74 -0.12
C ALA A 139 31.08 30.82 0.52
N LYS A 140 32.32 30.83 0.01
CA LYS A 140 33.40 30.06 0.61
C LYS A 140 34.15 30.94 1.60
N ASN A 141 34.43 30.42 2.78
CA ASN A 141 35.30 31.08 3.74
C ASN A 141 36.76 31.11 3.21
N ASN A 142 37.64 31.81 3.91
CA ASN A 142 39.06 31.96 3.53
C ASN A 142 39.83 30.64 3.39
N TRP A 143 39.30 29.53 3.91
CA TRP A 143 39.86 28.18 3.77
C TRP A 143 39.21 27.36 2.64
N GLY A 144 38.36 27.97 1.82
CA GLY A 144 37.71 27.34 0.67
C GLY A 144 36.54 26.43 1.02
N GLN A 145 36.09 26.40 2.28
CA GLN A 145 34.95 25.63 2.74
C GLN A 145 33.66 26.46 2.60
N PRO A 146 32.52 25.84 2.30
CA PRO A 146 31.24 26.56 2.26
C PRO A 146 30.93 27.17 3.63
N GLU A 147 30.65 28.47 3.67
CA GLU A 147 30.09 29.15 4.85
C GLU A 147 28.62 28.75 5.01
N GLU A 148 28.32 28.09 6.14
CA GLU A 148 26.94 27.88 6.57
C GLU A 148 26.38 29.19 7.15
N HIS A 149 25.74 30.00 6.30
CA HIS A 149 24.92 31.11 6.80
C HIS A 149 23.62 30.56 7.42
N GLN A 150 23.29 31.01 8.63
CA GLN A 150 22.09 30.59 9.37
C GLN A 150 20.77 31.01 8.70
N GLU A 151 20.80 32.02 7.82
CA GLU A 151 19.63 32.47 7.06
C GLU A 151 19.81 32.32 5.54
N PRO A 152 18.78 31.83 4.83
CA PRO A 152 18.83 31.74 3.37
C PRO A 152 18.86 33.14 2.75
N SER A 153 19.90 33.40 1.94
CA SER A 153 20.06 34.64 1.17
C SER A 153 18.78 35.01 0.40
N ALA A 154 18.47 36.31 0.29
CA ALA A 154 17.33 36.82 -0.47
C ALA A 154 17.32 36.30 -1.93
N ALA A 155 18.51 36.11 -2.53
CA ALA A 155 18.63 35.50 -3.85
C ALA A 155 18.15 34.05 -3.87
N ARG A 156 18.48 33.26 -2.84
CA ARG A 156 18.08 31.85 -2.68
C ARG A 156 16.57 31.71 -2.53
N GLN A 157 15.95 32.60 -1.75
CA GLN A 157 14.49 32.64 -1.61
C GLN A 157 13.78 33.04 -2.93
N ALA A 158 14.30 34.04 -3.64
CA ALA A 158 13.74 34.48 -4.92
C ALA A 158 13.84 33.40 -6.00
N PHE A 159 14.96 32.69 -6.10
CA PHE A 159 15.11 31.57 -7.03
C PHE A 159 14.25 30.38 -6.66
N ARG A 160 14.11 30.06 -5.35
CA ARG A 160 13.18 29.03 -4.89
C ARG A 160 11.74 29.34 -5.31
N LYS A 161 11.32 30.59 -5.16
CA LYS A 161 9.99 31.05 -5.59
C LYS A 161 9.80 30.88 -7.10
N LYS A 162 10.77 31.31 -7.91
CA LYS A 162 10.75 31.09 -9.37
C LYS A 162 10.67 29.60 -9.75
N LEU A 163 11.41 28.75 -9.04
CA LEU A 163 11.44 27.30 -9.30
C LEU A 163 10.09 26.63 -9.02
N ARG A 164 9.32 27.17 -8.08
CA ARG A 164 7.96 26.71 -7.74
C ARG A 164 6.87 27.32 -8.61
N GLU A 165 7.06 28.55 -9.07
CA GLU A 165 6.07 29.28 -9.88
C GLU A 165 6.14 28.92 -11.37
N GLY A 166 7.29 28.41 -11.85
CA GLY A 166 7.50 28.04 -13.26
C GLY A 166 7.72 29.25 -14.14
#